data_AF-Q1WDK4-F1
#
_entry.id   AF-Q1WDK4-F1
#
_cell.length_a   1.000
_cell.length_b   1.000
_cell.length_c   1.000
_cell.angle_alpha   90.00
_cell.angle_beta   90.00
_cell.angle_gamma   90.00
#
_symmetry.space_group_name_H-M   'P 1'
#
loop_
_entity.id
_entity.type
_entity.pdbx_description
1 polymer ?
#
loop_
_entity_poly.entity_id
_entity_poly.type
_entity_poly.pdbx_seq_one_letter_code
_entity_poly.pdbx_strand_id
1 'polypeptide(L)' 'GEPRLLEVDNRCVLPELTSIRFCITSADVIHSWALSSMAIKLDAMSGILS' A
#
# COMPACT_ATOMS: atom_id res chain seq x y z
N GLY A 1 -10.57 -15.55 -14.93
CA GLY A 1 -9.15 -15.91 -15.00
C GLY A 1 -8.40 -14.80 -14.30
N GLU A 2 -7.52 -15.14 -13.36
CA GLU A 2 -6.93 -14.15 -12.46
C GLU A 2 -5.78 -13.37 -13.12
N PRO A 3 -5.61 -12.08 -12.80
CA PRO A 3 -4.56 -11.27 -13.39
C PRO A 3 -3.18 -11.67 -12.84
N ARG A 4 -2.30 -12.12 -13.74
CA ARG A 4 -0.93 -12.54 -13.41
C ARG A 4 -0.14 -11.36 -12.82
N LEU A 5 0.53 -11.59 -11.69
CA LEU A 5 1.35 -10.61 -10.95
C LEU A 5 0.60 -9.45 -10.28
N LEU A 6 -0.73 -9.41 -10.37
CA LEU A 6 -1.55 -8.36 -9.74
C LEU A 6 -2.49 -8.90 -8.67
N GLU A 7 -2.93 -10.15 -8.79
CA GLU A 7 -3.77 -10.78 -7.78
C GLU A 7 -2.98 -11.14 -6.52
N VAL A 8 -3.63 -11.03 -5.35
CA VAL A 8 -3.08 -11.35 -4.04
C VAL A 8 -4.06 -12.21 -3.26
N ASP A 9 -3.57 -13.11 -2.41
CA ASP A 9 -4.42 -14.00 -1.61
C ASP A 9 -5.32 -13.23 -0.63
N ASN A 10 -4.80 -12.13 -0.08
CA ASN A 10 -5.50 -11.29 0.89
C ASN A 10 -5.53 -9.83 0.41
N ARG A 11 -6.73 -9.34 0.12
CA ARG A 11 -6.95 -7.97 -0.33
C ARG A 11 -7.07 -7.03 0.86
N CYS A 12 -6.45 -5.86 0.79
CA CYS A 12 -6.65 -4.78 1.76
C CYS A 12 -8.00 -4.10 1.48
N VAL A 13 -9.05 -4.53 2.19
CA VAL A 13 -10.41 -3.99 2.04
C VAL A 13 -10.53 -2.69 2.86
N LEU A 14 -11.05 -1.64 2.23
CA LEU A 14 -11.24 -0.32 2.83
C LEU A 14 -12.71 0.13 2.70
N PRO A 15 -13.23 0.91 3.66
CA PRO A 15 -14.56 1.51 3.53
C PRO A 15 -14.59 2.61 2.47
N GLU A 16 -15.68 2.69 1.72
CA GLU A 16 -15.89 3.78 0.75
C GLU A 16 -16.24 5.10 1.47
N LEU A 17 -15.99 6.23 0.79
CA LEU A 17 -16.39 7.58 1.22
C LEU A 17 -15.90 8.00 2.63
N THR A 18 -14.86 7.35 3.12
CA THR A 18 -14.24 7.64 4.42
C THR A 18 -12.87 8.26 4.20
N SER A 19 -12.52 9.29 4.96
CA SER A 19 -11.16 9.85 4.93
C SER A 19 -10.21 8.88 5.62
N ILE A 20 -9.29 8.30 4.86
CA ILE A 20 -8.32 7.30 5.33
C ILE A 20 -6.92 7.91 5.30
N ARG A 21 -6.17 7.72 6.39
CA ARG A 21 -4.73 8.01 6.45
C ARG A 21 -3.98 6.69 6.42
N PHE A 22 -3.09 6.54 5.45
CA PHE A 22 -2.11 5.45 5.44
C PHE A 22 -0.90 5.87 6.26
N CYS A 23 -0.41 4.98 7.12
CA CYS A 23 0.83 5.14 7.86
C CYS A 23 1.72 3.94 7.53
N ILE A 24 2.84 4.16 6.86
CA ILE A 24 3.62 3.10 6.23
C ILE A 24 5.07 3.16 6.71
N THR A 25 5.64 2.01 7.03
CA THR A 25 7.06 1.82 7.34
C THR A 25 7.52 0.47 6.82
N SER A 26 8.82 0.23 6.82
CA SER A 26 9.38 -1.08 6.47
C SER A 26 9.97 -1.78 7.69
N ALA A 27 9.91 -3.12 7.69
CA ALA A 27 10.55 -3.95 8.71
C ALA A 27 12.00 -4.33 8.36
N ASP A 28 12.40 -4.18 7.10
CA ASP A 28 13.70 -4.64 6.59
C ASP A 28 14.41 -3.54 5.79
N VAL A 29 14.20 -3.48 4.48
CA VAL A 29 14.84 -2.58 3.52
C VAL A 29 13.83 -1.58 2.97
N ILE A 30 14.26 -0.69 2.08
CA ILE A 30 13.38 0.31 1.49
C ILE A 30 12.41 -0.36 0.51
N HIS A 31 11.11 -0.11 0.70
CA HIS A 31 10.05 -0.45 -0.26
C HIS A 31 9.24 0.79 -0.62
N SER A 32 8.34 0.67 -1.59
CA SER A 32 7.37 1.72 -1.92
C SER A 32 5.98 1.10 -2.05
N TRP A 33 5.03 1.58 -1.25
CA TRP A 33 3.63 1.20 -1.36
C TRP A 33 2.92 2.16 -2.31
N ALA A 34 2.39 1.63 -3.41
CA ALA A 34 1.82 2.44 -4.49
C ALA A 34 0.46 1.91 -4.95
N LEU A 35 -0.48 2.82 -5.16
CA LEU A 35 -1.80 2.57 -5.72
C LEU A 35 -2.13 3.66 -6.74
N SER A 36 -1.90 3.36 -8.02
CA SER A 36 -1.99 4.33 -9.12
C SER A 36 -3.39 4.94 -9.29
N SER A 37 -4.45 4.14 -9.12
CA SER A 37 -5.84 4.61 -9.25
C SER A 37 -6.25 5.66 -8.22
N MET A 38 -5.57 5.70 -7.06
CA MET A 38 -5.77 6.72 -6.03
C MET A 38 -4.68 7.80 -6.07
N ALA A 39 -3.77 7.74 -7.04
CA ALA A 39 -2.59 8.60 -7.16
C ALA A 39 -1.70 8.63 -5.88
N ILE A 40 -1.60 7.49 -5.19
CA ILE A 40 -0.79 7.37 -3.96
C ILE A 40 0.50 6.61 -4.27
N LYS A 41 1.63 7.16 -3.82
CA LYS A 41 2.91 6.46 -3.70
C LYS A 41 3.61 6.96 -2.43
N LEU A 42 3.94 6.04 -1.53
CA LEU A 42 4.58 6.33 -0.25
C LEU A 42 5.79 5.40 -0.06
N ASP A 43 6.94 6.00 0.25
CA ASP A 43 8.16 5.24 0.53
C ASP A 43 8.12 4.67 1.95
N ALA A 44 8.35 3.37 2.07
CA ALA A 44 8.41 2.62 3.30
C ALA A 44 9.87 2.41 3.70
N MET A 45 10.36 3.21 4.65
CA MET A 45 11.75 3.16 5.13
C MET A 45 11.77 2.66 6.58
N SER A 46 12.70 1.75 6.90
CA SER A 46 12.82 1.22 8.25
C SER A 46 13.16 2.33 9.25
N GLY A 47 12.39 2.40 10.34
CA GLY A 47 12.53 3.42 11.38
C GLY A 47 11.87 4.77 11.08
N ILE A 48 11.24 4.95 9.91
CA ILE A 48 10.46 6.15 9.55
C ILE A 48 9.00 5.76 9.33
N LEU A 49 8.08 6.51 9.93
CA LEU A 49 6.65 6.41 9.65
C LEU A 49 6.26 7.50 8.67
N SER A 50 5.99 7.10 7.44
CA SER A 50 5.49 7.96 6.35
C SER A 50 3.96 8.06 6.39
#